data_AF-X0VE45-F1
#
_entry.id   AF-X0VE45-F1
#
_cell.length_a   1.000
_cell.length_b   1.000
_cell.length_c   1.000
_cell.angle_alpha   90.00
_cell.angle_beta   90.00
_cell.angle_gamma   90.00
#
_symmetry.space_group_name_H-M   'P 1'
#
loop_
_entity.id
_entity.type
_entity.pdbx_description
1 polymer ?
#
loop_
_entity_poly.entity_id
_entity_poly.type
_entity_poly.pdbx_seq_one_letter_code
_entity_poly.pdbx_strand_id
1 'polypeptide(L)' 'MRPELFKVFGLSIKSYGLMMVVGFAAGIIRAVRVSKHRYNIEPERVYDIALVVLFSGVIGARIVYVLLDPIET' A
#
# COMPACT_ATOMS: atom_id res chain seq x y z
N MET A 1 7.03 10.40 19.55
CA MET A 1 6.93 10.04 18.11
C MET A 1 7.84 10.97 17.33
N ARG A 2 8.87 10.47 16.63
CA ARG A 2 9.62 11.29 15.67
C ARG A 2 8.91 11.16 14.32
N PRO A 3 8.26 12.22 13.79
CA PRO A 3 7.52 12.15 12.54
C PRO A 3 8.44 11.93 11.33
N GLU A 4 9.73 12.24 11.49
CA GLU A 4 10.79 12.04 10.51
C GLU A 4 11.75 10.96 11.06
N LEU A 5 11.91 9.85 10.33
CA LEU A 5 12.86 8.80 10.69
C LEU A 5 14.26 9.13 10.19
N PHE A 6 14.37 9.44 8.91
CA PHE A 6 15.63 9.76 8.24
C PHE A 6 15.36 10.75 7.10
N LYS A 7 16.30 11.69 6.90
CA LYS A 7 16.33 12.55 5.71
C LYS A 7 17.32 11.95 4.72
N VAL A 8 16.84 11.58 3.55
CA VAL A 8 17.67 11.05 2.46
C VAL A 8 17.55 12.03 1.30
N PHE A 9 18.66 12.67 0.91
CA PHE A 9 18.74 13.63 -0.21
C PHE A 9 17.65 14.74 -0.19
N GLY A 10 17.27 15.22 1.01
CA GLY A 10 16.25 16.27 1.16
C GLY A 10 14.80 15.75 1.23
N LEU A 11 14.56 14.46 1.00
CA LEU A 11 13.27 13.81 1.26
C LEU A 11 13.20 13.34 2.71
N SER A 12 12.23 13.87 3.46
CA SER A 12 11.91 13.43 4.82
C SER A 12 11.07 12.15 4.76
N ILE A 13 11.66 11.01 5.13
CA ILE A 13 10.91 9.75 5.21
C ILE A 13 10.06 9.78 6.48
N LYS A 14 8.75 9.86 6.28
CA LYS A 14 7.77 9.88 7.36
C LYS A 14 7.55 8.47 7.91
N SER A 15 7.54 8.36 9.23
CA SER A 15 7.39 7.09 9.95
C SER A 15 6.12 6.32 9.58
N TYR A 16 5.01 7.04 9.36
CA TYR A 16 3.75 6.41 8.97
C TYR A 16 3.84 5.76 7.58
N GLY A 17 4.54 6.40 6.63
CA GLY A 17 4.65 5.90 5.27
C GLY A 17 5.48 4.63 5.23
N LEU A 18 6.58 4.61 6.00
CA LEU A 18 7.39 3.41 6.15
C LEU A 18 6.57 2.25 6.73
N MET A 19 5.82 2.49 7.80
CA MET A 19 4.97 1.45 8.41
C MET A 19 3.88 0.96 7.46
N MET A 20 3.32 1.83 6.62
CA MET A 20 2.35 1.45 5.60
C MET A 20 2.95 0.49 4.57
N VAL A 21 4.15 0.78 4.06
CA VAL A 21 4.86 -0.09 3.11
C VAL A 21 5.20 -1.43 3.75
N VAL A 22 5.68 -1.44 5.00
CA VAL A 22 5.99 -2.67 5.73
C VAL A 22 4.74 -3.53 5.93
N GLY A 23 3.61 -2.92 6.31
CA GLY A 23 2.34 -3.63 6.47
C GLY A 23 1.86 -4.24 5.16
N PHE A 24 1.95 -3.49 4.07
CA PHE A 24 1.59 -3.98 2.73
C PHE A 24 2.49 -5.14 2.29
N ALA A 25 3.80 -5.03 2.46
CA ALA A 25 4.75 -6.09 2.13
C ALA A 25 4.50 -7.36 2.95
N ALA A 26 4.27 -7.23 4.26
CA ALA A 26 3.92 -8.36 5.12
C ALA A 26 2.62 -9.06 4.67
N GLY A 27 1.63 -8.27 4.24
CA GLY A 27 0.38 -8.77 3.66
C GLY A 27 0.61 -9.60 2.40
N ILE A 28 1.41 -9.09 1.44
CA ILE A 28 1.73 -9.81 0.20
C ILE A 28 2.49 -11.11 0.51
N ILE A 29 3.51 -11.06 1.39
CA ILE A 29 4.28 -12.25 1.77
C ILE A 29 3.35 -13.33 2.33
N ARG A 30 2.39 -12.94 3.16
CA ARG A 30 1.41 -13.89 3.69
C ARG A 30 0.47 -14.39 2.59
N ALA A 31 -0.02 -13.52 1.71
CA ALA A 31 -0.90 -13.88 0.61
C ALA A 31 -0.24 -14.90 -0.33
N VAL A 32 1.01 -14.69 -0.72
CA VAL A 32 1.80 -15.64 -1.52
C VAL A 32 1.95 -16.99 -0.79
N ARG A 33 2.22 -16.97 0.52
CA ARG A 33 2.34 -18.20 1.31
C ARG A 33 1.02 -18.95 1.44
N VAL A 34 -0.12 -18.26 1.63
CA VAL A 34 -1.46 -18.90 1.67
C VAL A 34 -1.77 -19.51 0.31
N SER A 35 -1.68 -18.69 -0.73
CA SER A 35 -2.14 -19.01 -2.09
C SER A 35 -1.41 -20.19 -2.68
N LYS A 36 -0.09 -20.24 -2.51
CA LYS A 36 0.73 -21.39 -2.90
C LYS A 36 0.35 -22.66 -2.14
N HIS A 37 0.19 -22.59 -0.82
CA HIS A 37 -0.02 -23.80 0.00
C HIS A 37 -1.46 -24.33 -0.01
N ARG A 38 -2.48 -23.45 -0.05
CA ARG A 38 -3.90 -23.85 0.02
C ARG A 38 -4.56 -24.01 -1.35
N TYR A 39 -4.12 -23.24 -2.35
CA TYR A 39 -4.84 -23.09 -3.60
C TYR A 39 -3.98 -23.42 -4.83
N ASN A 40 -2.71 -23.79 -4.64
CA ASN A 40 -1.74 -24.04 -5.70
C ASN A 40 -1.67 -22.90 -6.74
N ILE A 41 -1.86 -21.66 -6.28
CA ILE A 41 -1.79 -20.48 -7.12
C ILE A 41 -0.35 -20.02 -7.21
N GLU A 42 0.09 -19.70 -8.41
CA GLU A 42 1.41 -19.15 -8.69
C GLU A 42 1.59 -17.75 -8.07
N PRO A 43 2.73 -17.46 -7.42
CA PRO A 43 3.02 -16.16 -6.80
C PRO A 43 2.82 -14.97 -7.74
N GLU A 44 3.13 -15.13 -9.02
CA GLU A 44 3.02 -14.12 -10.08
C GLU A 44 1.61 -13.50 -10.09
N ARG A 45 0.56 -14.33 -10.05
CA ARG A 45 -0.83 -13.87 -10.02
C ARG A 45 -1.15 -13.05 -8.77
N VAL A 46 -0.52 -13.39 -7.64
CA VAL A 46 -0.72 -12.65 -6.39
C VAL A 46 -0.06 -11.28 -6.48
N TYR A 47 1.11 -11.18 -7.10
CA TYR A 47 1.77 -9.90 -7.33
C TYR A 47 0.99 -9.03 -8.32
N ASP A 48 0.44 -9.60 -9.38
CA ASP A 48 -0.42 -8.88 -10.33
C ASP A 48 -1.62 -8.25 -9.61
N ILE A 49 -2.33 -9.04 -8.80
CA ILE A 49 -3.46 -8.54 -8.00
C ILE A 49 -2.99 -7.50 -6.98
N ALA A 50 -1.85 -7.72 -6.32
CA ALA A 50 -1.32 -6.77 -5.35
C ALA A 50 -1.01 -5.42 -5.99
N LEU A 51 -0.48 -5.38 -7.21
CA LEU A 51 -0.27 -4.15 -7.96
C LEU A 51 -1.60 -3.46 -8.30
N VAL A 52 -2.58 -4.21 -8.81
CA VAL A 52 -3.93 -3.67 -9.10
C VAL A 52 -4.57 -3.10 -7.83
N VAL A 53 -4.46 -3.78 -6.69
CA VAL A 53 -4.96 -3.31 -5.38
C VAL A 53 -4.21 -2.06 -4.92
N LEU A 54 -2.89 -1.99 -5.11
CA LEU A 54 -2.10 -0.82 -4.74
C LEU A 54 -2.55 0.43 -5.53
N PHE A 55 -2.66 0.31 -6.86
CA PHE A 55 -3.11 1.42 -7.70
C PHE A 55 -4.57 1.81 -7.42
N SER A 56 -5.47 0.83 -7.33
CA SER A 56 -6.87 1.10 -7.04
C SER A 56 -7.08 1.70 -5.64
N GLY A 57 -6.28 1.31 -4.65
CA GLY A 57 -6.30 1.92 -3.31
C GLY A 57 -5.88 3.39 -3.34
N VAL A 58 -4.81 3.73 -4.07
CA VAL A 58 -4.36 5.13 -4.21
C VAL A 58 -5.39 5.97 -4.97
N ILE A 59 -5.88 5.46 -6.10
CA ILE A 59 -6.91 6.15 -6.91
C ILE A 59 -8.20 6.31 -6.12
N GLY A 60 -8.67 5.24 -5.48
CA GLY A 60 -9.89 5.24 -4.67
C GLY A 60 -9.80 6.21 -3.50
N ALA A 61 -8.66 6.26 -2.79
CA ALA A 61 -8.44 7.25 -1.73
C ALA A 61 -8.54 8.69 -2.24
N ARG A 62 -8.06 8.97 -3.45
CA ARG A 62 -8.18 10.30 -4.08
C ARG A 62 -9.60 10.61 -4.52
N ILE A 63 -10.30 9.65 -5.14
CA ILE A 63 -11.70 9.82 -5.53
C ILE A 63 -12.55 10.12 -4.30
N VAL A 64 -12.41 9.32 -3.24
CA VAL A 64 -13.14 9.51 -1.98
C VAL A 64 -12.79 10.85 -1.35
N TYR A 65 -11.52 11.26 -1.34
CA TYR A 65 -11.11 12.59 -0.87
C TYR A 65 -11.85 13.72 -1.62
N VAL A 66 -11.91 13.65 -2.96
CA VAL A 66 -12.61 14.65 -3.78
C VAL A 66 -14.13 14.62 -3.59
N LEU A 67 -14.71 13.44 -3.36
CA LEU A 67 -16.16 13.33 -3.10
C LEU A 67 -16.54 13.82 -1.70
N LEU A 68 -15.64 13.68 -0.73
CA LEU A 68 -15.84 14.08 0.67
C LEU A 68 -15.48 15.54 0.95
N ASP A 69 -14.60 16.16 0.17
CA ASP A 69 -14.44 17.61 0.09
C ASP A 69 -15.42 18.12 -0.99
N PRO A 70 -16.72 18.31 -0.71
CA PRO A 70 -17.56 19.08 -1.60
C PRO A 70 -16.90 20.44 -1.69
N ILE A 71 -16.49 20.79 -2.90
CA ILE A 71 -16.01 22.10 -3.30
C ILE A 71 -16.78 23.15 -2.48
N GLU A 72 -16.14 23.70 -1.44
CA GLU A 72 -16.64 24.89 -0.75
C GLU A 72 -16.57 26.00 -1.80
N THR A 73 -17.70 26.25 -2.47
CA THR A 73 -17.98 27.49 -3.19
C THR A 73 -18.33 28.59 -2.21
#